data_AF-A0A327HTE1-F1
#
_entry.id   AF-A0A327HTE1-F1
#
_cell.length_a   1.000
_cell.length_b   1.000
_cell.length_c   1.000
_cell.angle_alpha   90.00
_cell.angle_beta   90.00
_cell.angle_gamma   90.00
#
_symmetry.space_group_name_H-M   'P 1'
#
loop_
_entity.id
_entity.type
_entity.pdbx_description
1 polymer ?
#
loop_
_entity_poly.entity_id
_entity_poly.type
_entity_poly.pdbx_seq_one_letter_code
_entity_poly.pdbx_strand_id
1 'polypeptide(L)'
;MDKRINNGGARKGAGRKSKADEQRLIENLTPMNEKALKSLEQGIDKKEQWAVKLFFEYFYGKPQQRVDVTSNDESINMPLINFVETESE
;
A
#
# COMPACT_ATOMS: atom_id res chain seq x y z
N MET A 1 2.77 16.11 -29.11
CA MET A 1 2.67 15.54 -27.74
C MET A 1 2.02 14.17 -27.84
N ASP A 2 2.59 13.15 -27.18
CA ASP A 2 2.06 11.78 -27.20
C ASP A 2 0.70 11.72 -26.46
N LYS A 3 -0.31 11.10 -27.07
CA LYS A 3 -1.72 11.07 -26.61
C LYS A 3 -1.95 10.19 -25.36
N ARG A 4 -0.90 9.85 -24.61
CA ARG A 4 -0.93 8.93 -23.45
C ARG A 4 -1.92 9.33 -22.36
N ILE A 5 -2.24 10.61 -22.24
CA ILE A 5 -3.27 11.11 -21.30
C ILE A 5 -4.65 10.49 -21.54
N ASN A 6 -4.91 10.00 -22.76
CA ASN A 6 -6.17 9.37 -23.17
C ASN A 6 -6.16 7.85 -23.03
N ASN A 7 -5.06 7.23 -22.58
CA ASN A 7 -4.93 5.78 -22.44
C ASN A 7 -5.29 5.28 -21.03
N GLY A 8 -5.91 6.13 -20.21
CA GLY A 8 -6.42 5.76 -18.89
C GLY A 8 -7.65 4.85 -18.98
N GLY A 9 -8.01 4.22 -17.85
CA GLY A 9 -9.25 3.44 -17.77
C GLY A 9 -10.50 4.31 -17.91
N ALA A 10 -11.67 3.67 -18.02
CA ALA A 10 -12.95 4.35 -18.27
C ALA A 10 -13.37 5.38 -17.20
N ARG A 11 -12.78 5.33 -15.98
CA ARG A 11 -13.10 6.25 -14.89
C ARG A 11 -12.14 7.44 -14.87
N LYS A 12 -12.62 8.61 -14.44
CA LYS A 12 -11.76 9.80 -14.24
C LYS A 12 -10.65 9.47 -13.25
N GLY A 13 -9.40 9.68 -13.66
CA GLY A 13 -8.21 9.36 -12.86
C GLY A 13 -7.78 7.89 -12.87
N ALA A 14 -8.40 7.05 -13.70
CA ALA A 14 -7.97 5.66 -13.88
C ALA A 14 -6.67 5.57 -14.69
N GLY A 15 -5.89 4.53 -14.42
CA GLY A 15 -4.58 4.29 -15.02
C GLY A 15 -3.43 4.63 -14.08
N ARG A 16 -2.21 4.25 -14.45
CA ARG A 16 -1.01 4.59 -13.69
C ARG A 16 -0.84 6.11 -13.68
N LYS A 17 -0.48 6.66 -12.51
CA LYS A 17 -0.08 8.07 -12.40
C LYS A 17 1.06 8.37 -13.37
N SER A 18 1.18 9.64 -13.74
CA SER A 18 2.27 10.02 -14.62
C SER A 18 3.60 9.83 -13.88
N LYS A 19 4.68 9.54 -14.61
CA LYS A 19 6.02 9.46 -14.01
C LYS A 19 6.40 10.75 -13.27
N ALA A 20 5.91 11.89 -13.74
CA ALA A 20 6.14 13.17 -13.10
C ALA A 20 5.46 13.27 -11.72
N ASP A 21 4.25 12.72 -11.57
CA ASP A 21 3.55 12.69 -10.28
C ASP A 21 4.24 11.75 -9.28
N GLU A 22 4.71 10.59 -9.74
CA GLU A 22 5.50 9.65 -8.92
C GLU A 22 6.81 10.30 -8.46
N GLN A 23 7.50 11.00 -9.36
CA GLN A 23 8.74 11.71 -9.04
C GLN A 23 8.52 12.81 -8.00
N ARG A 24 7.47 13.63 -8.16
CA ARG A 24 7.10 14.66 -7.17
C ARG A 24 6.79 14.07 -5.81
N LEU A 25 6.13 12.91 -5.76
CA LEU A 25 5.85 12.22 -4.51
C LEU A 25 7.14 11.80 -3.82
N ILE A 26 8.08 11.20 -4.56
CA ILE A 26 9.38 10.80 -4.02
C ILE A 26 10.15 12.01 -3.50
N GLU A 27 10.19 13.11 -4.25
CA GLU A 27 10.85 14.36 -3.85
C GLU A 27 10.25 14.93 -2.56
N ASN A 28 8.93 14.88 -2.40
CA ASN A 28 8.25 15.36 -1.19
C ASN A 28 8.50 14.44 0.02
N LEU A 29 8.61 13.12 -0.20
CA LEU A 29 8.81 12.15 0.89
C LEU A 29 10.27 12.00 1.30
N THR A 30 11.22 12.20 0.37
CA THR A 30 12.65 11.99 0.61
C THR A 30 13.19 12.76 1.83
N PRO A 31 12.84 14.04 2.05
CA PRO A 31 13.25 14.79 3.25
C PRO A 31 12.73 14.19 4.56
N MET A 32 11.65 13.41 4.53
CA MET A 32 11.06 12.79 5.71
C MET A 32 11.74 11.47 6.09
N ASN A 33 12.68 10.96 5.29
CA ASN A 33 13.33 9.67 5.51
C ASN A 33 14.01 9.59 6.88
N GLU A 34 14.81 10.60 7.25
CA GLU A 34 15.49 10.62 8.55
C GLU A 34 14.48 10.60 9.70
N LYS A 35 13.39 11.36 9.58
CA LYS A 35 12.33 11.41 10.59
C LYS A 35 11.61 10.07 10.71
N ALA A 36 11.34 9.39 9.60
CA ALA A 36 10.72 8.07 9.59
C ALA A 36 11.61 7.02 10.25
N LEU A 37 12.91 7.01 9.93
CA LEU A 37 13.89 6.10 10.54
C LEU A 37 14.00 6.33 12.05
N LYS A 38 14.07 7.60 12.49
CA LYS A 38 14.09 7.94 13.91
C LYS A 38 12.80 7.53 14.63
N SER A 39 11.65 7.66 13.98
CA SER A 39 10.38 7.20 14.54
C SER A 39 10.34 5.68 14.70
N LEU A 40 10.96 4.93 13.77
CA LEU A 40 11.09 3.48 13.89
C LEU A 40 12.00 3.10 15.06
N GLU A 41 13.17 3.76 15.18
CA GLU A 41 14.10 3.58 16.31
C GLU A 41 13.39 3.81 17.66
N GLN A 42 12.68 4.93 17.81
CA GLN A 42 11.92 5.22 19.02
C GLN A 42 10.83 4.18 19.32
N GLY A 43 10.16 3.65 18.29
CA GLY A 43 9.18 2.59 18.45
C GLY A 43 9.82 1.29 18.95
N ILE A 44 11.01 0.96 18.46
CA ILE A 44 11.79 -0.21 18.91
C ILE A 44 12.22 -0.05 20.37
N ASP A 45 12.75 1.12 20.75
CA ASP A 45 13.17 1.41 22.13
C ASP A 45 12.00 1.30 23.11
N LYS A 46 10.82 1.75 22.69
CA LYS A 46 9.57 1.65 23.46
C LYS A 46 8.94 0.26 23.44
N LYS A 47 9.52 -0.71 22.72
CA LYS A 47 9.01 -2.07 22.53
C LYS A 47 7.62 -2.10 21.90
N GLU A 48 7.34 -1.15 21.01
CA GLU A 48 6.08 -1.10 20.28
C GLU A 48 6.01 -2.28 19.28
N GLN A 49 4.95 -3.08 19.38
CA GLN A 49 4.80 -4.29 18.56
C GLN A 49 4.85 -3.99 17.05
N TRP A 50 4.26 -2.88 16.62
CA TRP A 50 4.23 -2.49 15.21
C TRP A 50 5.63 -2.18 14.67
N ALA A 51 6.50 -1.57 15.48
CA ALA A 51 7.85 -1.18 15.08
C ALA A 51 8.76 -2.40 14.94
N VAL A 52 8.70 -3.31 15.91
CA VAL A 52 9.45 -4.58 15.88
C VAL A 52 9.00 -5.44 14.69
N LYS A 53 7.68 -5.55 14.47
CA LYS A 53 7.13 -6.27 13.32
C LYS A 53 7.61 -5.64 12.01
N LEU A 54 7.48 -4.31 11.86
CA LEU A 54 7.89 -3.60 10.65
C LEU A 54 9.38 -3.82 10.34
N PHE A 55 10.24 -3.72 11.34
CA PHE A 55 11.67 -3.97 11.17
C PHE A 55 11.95 -5.37 10.62
N PHE A 56 11.40 -6.42 11.23
CA PHE A 56 11.64 -7.79 10.78
C PHE A 56 11.00 -8.13 9.44
N GLU A 57 9.83 -7.57 9.12
CA GLU A 57 9.19 -7.75 7.81
C GLU A 57 10.05 -7.22 6.65
N TYR A 58 10.78 -6.13 6.87
CA TYR A 58 11.68 -5.56 5.86
C TYR A 58 13.07 -6.20 5.89
N PHE A 59 13.58 -6.58 7.05
CA PHE A 59 14.91 -7.16 7.19
C PHE A 59 14.99 -8.62 6.73
N TYR A 60 14.02 -9.45 7.13
CA TYR A 60 13.96 -10.86 6.75
C TYR A 60 12.96 -11.15 5.64
N GLY A 61 12.17 -10.16 5.25
CA GLY A 61 11.04 -10.34 4.34
C GLY A 61 9.78 -10.81 5.07
N LYS A 62 8.64 -10.69 4.40
CA LYS A 62 7.39 -11.28 4.89
C LYS A 62 7.39 -12.78 4.58
N PRO A 63 6.88 -13.63 5.50
CA PRO A 63 6.68 -15.04 5.20
C PRO A 63 5.78 -15.18 3.97
N GLN A 64 6.06 -16.17 3.12
CA GLN A 64 5.25 -16.43 1.94
C GLN A 64 3.83 -16.80 2.39
N GLN A 65 2.89 -15.89 2.18
CA GLN A 65 1.47 -16.16 2.43
C GLN A 65 0.96 -17.07 1.33
N ARG A 66 0.82 -18.37 1.63
CA ARG A 66 0.12 -19.31 0.78
C ARG A 66 -1.36 -19.19 1.09
N VAL A 67 -2.13 -18.74 0.10
CA VAL A 67 -3.59 -18.80 0.16
C VAL A 67 -3.99 -20.03 -0.66
N ASP A 68 -4.42 -21.09 0.02
CA ASP A 68 -4.99 -22.25 -0.65
C ASP A 68 -6.41 -21.89 -1.11
N VAL A 69 -6.54 -21.52 -2.38
CA VAL A 69 -7.83 -21.32 -3.04
C VAL A 69 -8.27 -22.66 -3.63
N THR A 70 -8.79 -23.56 -2.79
CA THR A 70 -9.48 -24.75 -3.28
C THR A 70 -10.92 -24.39 -3.61
N SER A 71 -11.21 -24.18 -4.89
CA SER A 71 -12.58 -24.21 -5.40
C SER A 71 -13.03 -25.67 -5.43
N ASN A 72 -13.69 -26.14 -4.36
CA ASN A 72 -14.48 -27.37 -4.42
C ASN A 72 -15.77 -27.07 -5.19
N ASP A 73 -15.61 -26.91 -6.50
CA ASP A 73 -16.60 -26.78 -7.58
C ASP A 73 -17.78 -25.81 -7.48
N GLU A 74 -18.07 -25.10 -6.37
CA GLU A 74 -19.22 -24.17 -6.36
C GLU A 74 -19.08 -22.82 -5.62
N SER A 75 -17.99 -22.49 -4.94
CA SER A 75 -17.78 -21.08 -4.54
C SER A 75 -16.36 -20.78 -4.07
N ILE A 76 -15.79 -19.69 -4.57
CA ILE A 76 -14.63 -19.05 -3.97
C ILE A 76 -15.13 -18.34 -2.71
N ASN A 77 -14.66 -18.77 -1.53
CA ASN A 77 -14.88 -18.05 -0.28
C ASN A 77 -14.04 -16.76 -0.32
N MET A 78 -14.61 -15.70 -0.89
CA MET A 78 -14.08 -14.35 -0.80
C MET A 78 -14.71 -13.67 0.42
N PRO A 79 -13.93 -13.01 1.30
CA PRO A 79 -14.51 -12.26 2.39
C PRO A 79 -15.48 -11.20 1.84
N LEU A 80 -16.70 -11.15 2.39
CA LEU A 80 -17.70 -10.14 2.07
C LEU A 80 -17.20 -8.77 2.53
N ILE A 81 -16.80 -7.93 1.58
CA ILE A 81 -16.44 -6.53 1.85
C ILE A 81 -17.73 -5.73 1.96
N ASN A 82 -18.10 -5.34 3.19
CA ASN A 82 -19.21 -4.42 3.44
C ASN A 82 -18.70 -2.99 3.26
N PHE A 83 -19.07 -2.35 2.15
CA PHE A 83 -18.90 -0.92 2.00
C PHE A 83 -19.99 -0.21 2.80
N VAL A 84 -19.59 0.56 3.82
CA VAL A 84 -20.48 1.50 4.51
C VAL A 84 -20.44 2.82 3.78
N GLU A 85 -21.61 3.36 3.47
CA GLU A 85 -21.74 4.74 3.00
C GLU A 85 -21.43 5.65 4.18
N THR A 86 -20.34 6.40 4.10
CA THR A 86 -20.14 7.55 4.98
C THR A 86 -21.03 8.68 4.49
N GLU A 87 -21.94 9.14 5.34
CA GLU A 87 -22.70 10.37 5.10
C GLU A 87 -21.71 11.50 4.85
N SER A 88 -21.83 12.15 3.69
CA SER A 88 -21.08 13.34 3.34
C SER A 88 -21.71 14.54 4.08
N GLU A 89 -20.97 15.14 5.01
CA GLU A 89 -21.24 16.49 5.52
C GLU A 89 -21.18 17.55 4.39
#